data_AF-A0A961TGS2-F1
#
_entry.id   AF-A0A961TGS2-F1
#
_cell.length_a   1.000
_cell.length_b   1.000
_cell.length_c   1.000
_cell.angle_alpha   90.00
_cell.angle_beta   90.00
_cell.angle_gamma   90.00
#
_symmetry.space_group_name_H-M   'P 1'
#
loop_
_entity.id
_entity.type
_entity.pdbx_description
1 polymer ?
#
loop_
_entity_poly.entity_id
_entity_poly.type
_entity_poly.pdbx_seq_one_letter_code
_entity_poly.pdbx_strand_id
1 'polypeptide(L)'
;GVWTLGLVEEAADHVKVMEAEVRPGDMFLLMSDGFSALSEAYGCHTQTGLLQAAQEPGLAALLRELREVERVLDPDGQQFPRFKRSDDATAILGQIAD
;
A
#
# COMPACT_ATOMS: atom_id res chain seq x y z
N GLY A 1 18.43 0.21 -12.84
CA GLY A 1 17.43 -0.82 -13.16
C GLY A 1 16.46 -0.93 -12.01
N VAL A 2 15.30 -1.55 -12.23
CA VAL A 2 14.37 -1.96 -11.15
C VAL A 2 14.72 -3.38 -10.78
N TRP A 3 14.80 -3.67 -9.48
CA TRP A 3 15.02 -5.02 -8.96
C TRP A 3 13.74 -5.53 -8.32
N THR A 4 13.34 -6.73 -8.68
CA THR A 4 12.15 -7.40 -8.13
C THR A 4 12.59 -8.71 -7.54
N LEU A 5 12.17 -8.99 -6.31
CA LEU A 5 12.44 -10.26 -5.66
C LEU A 5 11.86 -11.40 -6.53
N GLY A 6 12.68 -12.37 -6.89
CA GLY A 6 12.29 -13.42 -7.83
C GLY A 6 13.35 -14.52 -7.91
N LEU A 7 13.40 -15.22 -9.05
CA LEU A 7 14.30 -16.35 -9.26
C LEU A 7 15.76 -15.96 -9.57
N VAL A 8 16.01 -14.68 -9.80
CA VAL A 8 17.35 -14.13 -10.04
C VAL A 8 17.99 -13.88 -8.67
N GLU A 9 19.04 -14.63 -8.35
CA GLU A 9 19.69 -14.63 -7.03
C GLU A 9 20.18 -13.22 -6.66
N GLU A 10 20.73 -12.48 -7.62
CA GLU A 10 21.24 -11.12 -7.46
C GLU A 10 20.16 -10.14 -6.97
N ALA A 11 18.87 -10.45 -7.17
CA ALA A 11 17.79 -9.62 -6.62
C ALA A 11 17.83 -9.54 -5.08
N ALA A 12 18.36 -10.57 -4.41
CA ALA A 12 18.53 -10.58 -2.96
C ALA A 12 19.52 -9.51 -2.48
N ASP A 13 20.56 -9.22 -3.27
CA ASP A 13 21.56 -8.19 -2.97
C ASP A 13 21.00 -6.76 -3.01
N HIS A 14 19.80 -6.61 -3.57
CA HIS A 14 19.11 -5.33 -3.71
C HIS A 14 17.98 -5.12 -2.69
N VAL A 15 17.80 -6.05 -1.74
CA VAL A 15 16.87 -5.88 -0.63
C VAL A 15 17.30 -4.69 0.23
N LYS A 16 16.36 -3.79 0.50
CA LYS A 16 16.57 -2.70 1.45
C LYS A 16 16.20 -3.17 2.84
N VAL A 17 17.17 -3.11 3.75
CA VAL A 17 16.95 -3.34 5.18
C VAL A 17 16.95 -1.98 5.87
N MET A 18 15.95 -1.77 6.71
CA MET A 18 15.79 -0.57 7.52
C MET A 18 15.44 -0.97 8.94
N GLU A 19 16.00 -0.24 9.90
CA GLU A 19 15.69 -0.36 11.31
C GLU A 19 14.97 0.91 11.77
N ALA A 20 14.00 0.75 12.67
CA ALA A 20 13.26 1.85 13.27
C ALA A 20 13.09 1.56 14.76
N GLU A 21 13.25 2.59 15.58
CA GLU A 21 12.87 2.52 17.00
C GLU A 21 11.34 2.49 17.10
N VAL A 22 10.81 1.55 17.87
CA VAL A 22 9.38 1.40 18.14
C VAL A 22 9.11 1.33 19.64
N ARG A 23 7.90 1.71 20.04
CA ARG A 23 7.42 1.69 21.43
C ARG A 23 6.13 0.88 21.53
N PRO A 24 5.83 0.27 22.69
CA PRO A 24 4.52 -0.29 22.94
C PRO A 24 3.40 0.71 22.61
N GLY A 25 2.39 0.25 21.89
CA GLY A 25 1.28 1.06 21.41
C GLY A 25 1.49 1.70 20.03
N ASP A 26 2.71 1.69 19.47
CA ASP A 26 2.94 2.21 18.12
C ASP A 26 2.16 1.40 17.08
N MET A 27 1.49 2.11 16.17
CA MET A 27 0.72 1.52 15.08
C MET A 27 1.58 1.43 13.83
N PHE A 28 1.44 0.34 13.09
CA PHE A 28 2.09 0.17 11.80
C PHE A 28 1.13 -0.42 10.77
N LEU A 29 1.36 -0.07 9.52
CA LEU A 29 0.63 -0.59 8.37
C LEU A 29 1.62 -1.23 7.41
N LEU A 30 1.49 -2.52 7.19
CA LEU A 30 2.18 -3.25 6.11
C LEU A 30 1.21 -3.44 4.96
N MET A 31 1.66 -3.23 3.73
CA MET A 31 0.77 -3.29 2.57
C MET A 31 1.52 -3.71 1.29
N SER A 32 0.80 -4.30 0.34
CA SER A 32 1.31 -4.51 -1.02
C SER A 32 1.30 -3.19 -1.81
N ASP A 33 2.06 -3.15 -2.91
CA ASP A 33 2.03 -2.05 -3.88
C ASP A 33 0.61 -1.80 -4.44
N GLY A 34 -0.15 -2.88 -4.65
CA GLY A 34 -1.55 -2.78 -5.03
C GLY A 34 -2.43 -2.02 -4.03
N PHE A 35 -2.12 -2.06 -2.74
CA PHE A 35 -2.83 -1.27 -1.72
C PHE A 35 -2.22 0.12 -1.53
N SER A 36 -0.90 0.29 -1.68
CA SER A 36 -0.22 1.60 -1.61
C SER A 36 -0.66 2.55 -2.73
N ALA A 37 -1.25 2.03 -3.82
CA ALA A 37 -1.83 2.81 -4.91
C ALA A 37 -2.79 3.93 -4.43
N LEU A 38 -3.50 3.75 -3.31
CA LEU A 38 -4.34 4.80 -2.70
C LEU A 38 -3.58 6.10 -2.42
N SER A 39 -2.32 6.00 -1.97
CA SER A 39 -1.49 7.17 -1.67
C SER A 39 -0.53 7.49 -2.81
N GLU A 40 0.10 6.48 -3.42
CA GLU A 40 1.19 6.69 -4.38
C GLU A 40 0.70 6.99 -5.80
N ALA A 41 -0.31 6.28 -6.28
CA ALA A 41 -0.80 6.40 -7.66
C ALA A 41 -2.00 7.34 -7.76
N TYR A 42 -2.95 7.22 -6.83
CA TYR A 42 -4.23 7.93 -6.88
C TYR A 42 -4.26 9.19 -6.03
N GLY A 43 -3.32 9.33 -5.08
CA GLY A 43 -3.20 10.53 -4.25
C GLY A 43 -4.40 10.79 -3.33
N CYS A 44 -5.20 9.76 -3.02
CA CYS A 44 -6.37 9.84 -2.14
C CYS A 44 -5.95 10.13 -0.69
N HIS A 45 -4.79 9.62 -0.27
CA HIS A 45 -4.26 9.78 1.08
C HIS A 45 -2.78 10.16 1.07
N THR A 46 -2.33 10.90 2.09
CA THR A 46 -0.89 10.95 2.41
C THR A 46 -0.49 9.64 3.09
N GLN A 47 0.82 9.33 3.18
CA GLN A 47 1.28 8.12 3.89
C GLN A 47 0.79 8.11 5.35
N THR A 48 0.91 9.22 6.07
CA THR A 48 0.41 9.35 7.44
C THR A 48 -1.12 9.28 7.51
N GLY A 49 -1.82 9.91 6.57
CA GLY A 49 -3.28 9.87 6.49
C GLY A 49 -3.81 8.46 6.25
N LEU A 50 -3.09 7.65 5.45
CA LEU A 50 -3.46 6.27 5.19
C LEU A 50 -3.39 5.40 6.45
N LEU A 51 -2.39 5.60 7.32
CA LEU A 51 -2.30 4.92 8.62
C LEU A 51 -3.44 5.33 9.57
N GLN A 52 -3.86 6.59 9.55
CA GLN A 52 -5.00 7.06 10.33
C GLN A 52 -6.30 6.44 9.81
N ALA A 53 -6.53 6.48 8.50
CA ALA A 53 -7.70 5.91 7.86
C ALA A 53 -7.77 4.37 8.01
N ALA A 54 -6.61 3.71 8.11
CA ALA A 54 -6.54 2.28 8.39
C ALA A 54 -7.05 1.93 9.78
N GLN A 55 -6.94 2.83 10.77
CA GLN A 55 -7.51 2.66 12.11
C GLN A 55 -9.02 2.93 12.10
N GLU A 56 -9.42 4.05 11.48
CA GLU A 56 -10.83 4.43 11.32
C GLU A 56 -10.94 5.29 10.05
N PRO A 57 -11.72 4.89 9.03
CA PRO A 57 -12.80 3.88 9.05
C PRO A 57 -12.38 2.41 8.88
N GLY A 58 -11.09 2.10 8.75
CA GLY A 58 -10.59 0.73 8.69
C GLY A 58 -10.17 0.25 7.31
N LEU A 59 -9.40 -0.85 7.26
CA LEU A 59 -8.85 -1.42 6.02
C LEU A 59 -9.92 -1.81 4.98
N ALA A 60 -11.08 -2.30 5.42
CA ALA A 60 -12.17 -2.67 4.50
C ALA A 60 -12.80 -1.44 3.82
N ALA A 61 -12.83 -0.29 4.49
CA ALA A 61 -13.28 0.95 3.89
C ALA A 61 -12.26 1.47 2.87
N LEU A 62 -10.97 1.46 3.21
CA LEU A 62 -9.88 1.81 2.29
C LEU A 62 -9.88 0.91 1.05
N LEU A 63 -10.06 -0.41 1.21
CA LEU A 63 -10.12 -1.31 0.06
C LEU A 63 -11.32 -1.00 -0.85
N ARG A 64 -12.47 -0.61 -0.29
CA ARG A 64 -13.62 -0.17 -1.09
C ARG A 64 -13.33 1.12 -1.85
N GLU A 65 -12.71 2.10 -1.18
CA GLU A 65 -12.27 3.35 -1.81
C GLU A 65 -11.31 3.10 -2.98
N LEU A 66 -10.32 2.22 -2.77
CA LEU A 66 -9.38 1.81 -3.82
C LEU A 66 -10.12 1.27 -5.04
N ARG A 67 -11.10 0.37 -4.84
CA ARG A 67 -11.87 -0.20 -5.95
C ARG A 67 -12.85 0.78 -6.57
N GLU A 68 -13.31 1.79 -5.84
CA GLU A 68 -14.14 2.86 -6.40
C GLU A 68 -13.35 3.68 -7.41
N VAL A 69 -12.11 4.08 -7.05
CA VAL A 69 -11.21 4.77 -7.98
C VAL A 69 -11.00 3.94 -9.25
N GLU A 70 -10.67 2.66 -9.07
CA GLU A 70 -10.29 1.79 -10.18
C GLU A 70 -11.43 1.36 -11.11
N ARG A 71 -12.66 1.26 -10.59
CA ARG A 71 -13.79 0.62 -11.30
C ARG A 71 -14.89 1.61 -11.68
N VAL A 72 -14.96 2.74 -11.01
CA VAL A 72 -16.04 3.72 -11.19
C VAL A 72 -15.48 5.07 -11.63
N LEU A 73 -14.49 5.61 -10.93
CA LEU A 73 -13.98 6.95 -11.23
C LEU A 73 -13.05 6.97 -12.44
N ASP A 74 -12.20 5.95 -12.59
CA ASP A 74 -11.24 5.86 -13.69
C ASP A 74 -11.14 4.42 -14.26
N PRO A 75 -12.23 3.82 -14.76
CA PRO A 75 -12.28 2.41 -15.16
C PRO A 75 -11.30 2.00 -16.27
N ASP A 76 -10.88 2.98 -17.08
CA ASP A 76 -10.01 2.80 -18.25
C ASP A 76 -8.59 3.30 -18.02
N GLY A 77 -8.27 3.84 -16.84
CA GLY A 77 -6.92 4.33 -16.54
C GLY A 77 -6.51 5.57 -17.31
N GLN A 78 -7.45 6.47 -17.63
CA GLN A 78 -7.14 7.71 -18.33
C GLN A 78 -6.65 8.78 -17.37
N GLN A 79 -7.23 8.86 -16.17
CA GLN A 79 -6.80 9.80 -15.14
C GLN A 79 -5.52 9.31 -14.44
N PHE A 80 -5.46 8.02 -14.15
CA PHE A 80 -4.30 7.36 -13.53
C PHE A 80 -3.78 6.27 -14.47
N PRO A 81 -2.89 6.61 -15.43
CA PRO A 81 -2.37 5.68 -16.42
C PRO A 81 -1.79 4.40 -15.81
N ARG A 82 -2.37 3.25 -16.19
CA ARG A 82 -1.96 1.93 -15.69
C ARG A 82 -2.25 0.83 -16.72
N PHE A 83 -1.43 -0.22 -16.72
CA PHE A 83 -1.56 -1.34 -17.66
C PHE A 83 -2.69 -2.31 -17.29
N LYS A 84 -3.00 -2.42 -16.00
CA LYS A 84 -4.07 -3.26 -15.46
C LYS A 84 -5.00 -2.39 -14.61
N ARG A 85 -6.29 -2.71 -14.63
CA ARG A 85 -7.29 -1.95 -13.87
C ARG A 85 -7.02 -1.98 -12.36
N SER A 86 -6.63 -3.15 -11.85
CA SER A 86 -6.45 -3.43 -10.43
C SER A 86 -5.26 -4.36 -10.24
N ASP A 87 -4.57 -4.19 -9.12
CA ASP A 87 -3.62 -5.17 -8.59
C ASP A 87 -4.20 -5.93 -7.38
N ASP A 88 -3.53 -7.02 -6.99
CA ASP A 88 -3.77 -7.66 -5.70
C ASP A 88 -3.40 -6.68 -4.57
N ALA A 89 -4.40 -6.38 -3.74
CA ALA A 89 -4.28 -5.37 -2.70
C ALA A 89 -4.48 -6.02 -1.33
N THR A 90 -3.38 -6.09 -0.56
CA THR A 90 -3.37 -6.66 0.79
C THR A 90 -2.78 -5.65 1.76
N ALA A 91 -3.35 -5.57 2.96
CA ALA A 91 -2.83 -4.76 4.04
C ALA A 91 -3.04 -5.44 5.39
N ILE A 92 -2.11 -5.17 6.32
CA ILE A 92 -2.16 -5.59 7.72
C ILE A 92 -1.93 -4.34 8.57
N LEU A 93 -2.91 -4.01 9.40
CA LEU A 93 -2.75 -3.04 10.47
C LEU A 93 -2.37 -3.79 11.74
N GLY A 94 -1.29 -3.37 12.37
CA GLY A 94 -0.81 -3.95 13.62
C GLY A 94 -0.47 -2.87 14.64
N GLN A 95 -0.36 -3.31 15.89
CA GLN A 95 0.12 -2.51 17.00
C GLN A 95 1.27 -3.25 17.67
N ILE A 96 2.29 -2.53 18.09
CA ILE A 96 3.37 -3.06 18.93
C ILE A 96 2.80 -3.38 20.32
N ALA A 97 2.87 -4.65 20.70
CA ALA A 97 2.41 -5.12 22.01
C ALA A 97 3.32 -4.63 23.16
N ASP A 98 2.82 -4.80 24.38
CA ASP A 98 3.57 -4.58 25.63
C ASP A 98 4.73 -5.59 25.83
#